data_AF-A0AAD4FQ98-F1
#
_entry.id   AF-A0AAD4FQ98-F1
#
_cell.length_a   1.000
_cell.length_b   1.000
_cell.length_c   1.000
_cell.angle_alpha   90.00
_cell.angle_beta   90.00
_cell.angle_gamma   90.00
#
_symmetry.space_group_name_H-M   'P 1'
#
loop_
_entity.id
_entity.type
_entity.pdbx_description
1 polymer ?
#
loop_
_entity_poly.entity_id
_entity_poly.type
_entity_poly.pdbx_seq_one_letter_code
_entity_poly.pdbx_strand_id
1 'polypeptide(L)'
;MLKKLSIVTLFSIPFLVNANSWPSSTCLNNSNWLEFSQMNMCLDKKQITSIKVINSELPSMSIVYRGKDYTFLKQTPYNVNGDLHKKYNLSLPEYFSSLVKNESDLELSIPYKVHELKSPSEIVEYNRQGWHVYTLVSNTRSFDEIFIIHSSNEEYIYHVGGEFTTQEATDLISKLNLPEI
;
A
#
# COMPACT_ATOMS: atom_id res chain seq x y z
N MET A 1 14.76 37.01 48.25
CA MET A 1 15.32 36.65 46.93
C MET A 1 14.61 35.40 46.41
N LEU A 2 13.59 35.54 45.56
CA LEU A 2 12.94 34.40 44.89
C LEU A 2 13.62 34.16 43.54
N LYS A 3 14.23 32.99 43.35
CA LYS A 3 14.69 32.51 42.04
C LYS A 3 13.47 32.12 41.20
N LYS A 4 13.24 32.82 40.09
CA LYS A 4 12.28 32.41 39.06
C LYS A 4 12.81 31.15 38.37
N LEU A 5 12.07 30.05 38.50
CA LEU A 5 12.28 28.83 37.75
C LEU A 5 11.53 28.98 36.42
N SER A 6 12.26 29.21 35.33
CA SER A 6 11.67 29.17 33.99
C SER A 6 11.58 27.72 33.54
N ILE A 7 10.36 27.19 33.51
CA ILE A 7 10.04 25.92 32.87
C ILE A 7 9.96 26.21 31.36
N VAL A 8 10.93 25.70 30.61
CA VAL A 8 10.88 25.69 29.15
C VAL A 8 10.05 24.47 28.75
N THR A 9 8.78 24.69 28.43
CA THR A 9 7.93 23.71 27.76
C THR A 9 8.39 23.55 26.33
N LEU A 10 9.15 22.48 26.04
CA LEU A 10 9.35 22.02 24.67
C LEU A 10 8.00 21.49 24.16
N PHE A 11 7.32 22.28 23.34
CA PHE A 11 6.27 21.77 22.46
C PHE A 11 6.96 20.93 21.38
N SER A 12 6.91 19.61 21.53
CA SER A 12 7.14 18.67 20.44
C SER A 12 5.99 18.84 19.44
N ILE A 13 6.24 19.61 18.38
CA ILE A 13 5.36 19.65 17.21
C ILE A 13 5.43 18.24 16.59
N PRO A 14 4.34 17.46 16.55
CA PRO A 14 4.35 16.20 15.84
C PRO A 14 4.60 16.53 14.37
N PHE A 15 5.72 16.06 13.84
CA PHE A 15 5.97 16.09 12.40
C PHE A 15 4.90 15.21 11.75
N LEU A 16 3.89 15.84 11.14
CA LEU A 16 2.96 15.17 10.24
C LEU A 16 3.80 14.66 9.06
N VAL A 17 4.14 13.38 9.07
CA VAL A 17 4.61 12.70 7.88
C VAL A 17 3.40 12.66 6.94
N ASN A 18 3.39 13.59 5.99
CA ASN A 18 2.35 13.67 4.99
C ASN A 18 2.47 12.46 4.07
N ALA A 19 1.36 11.77 3.82
CA ALA A 19 1.27 10.81 2.72
C ALA A 19 1.78 11.47 1.43
N ASN A 20 2.48 10.70 0.59
CA ASN A 20 2.93 11.21 -0.68
C ASN A 20 1.72 11.50 -1.57
N SER A 21 1.83 12.55 -2.38
CA SER A 21 0.81 12.82 -3.40
C SER A 21 0.71 11.62 -4.34
N TRP A 22 -0.51 11.26 -4.72
CA TRP A 22 -0.75 10.22 -5.72
C TRP A 22 0.10 10.48 -6.99
N PRO A 23 0.79 9.48 -7.54
CA PRO A 23 1.61 9.67 -8.74
C PRO A 23 0.73 10.12 -9.91
N SER A 24 1.25 11.00 -10.77
CA SER A 24 0.50 11.51 -11.92
C SER A 24 -0.02 10.36 -12.78
N SER A 25 -1.34 10.27 -12.93
CA SER A 25 -1.96 9.17 -13.68
C SER A 25 -1.50 9.19 -15.15
N THR A 26 -1.07 8.04 -15.65
CA THR A 26 -0.63 7.87 -17.04
C THR A 26 -1.71 7.22 -17.92
N CYS A 27 -2.94 7.12 -17.40
CA CYS A 27 -4.08 6.57 -18.13
C CYS A 27 -4.61 7.58 -19.15
N LEU A 28 -4.50 7.27 -20.44
CA LEU A 28 -5.27 7.96 -21.48
C LEU A 28 -6.64 7.26 -21.63
N ASN A 29 -7.68 8.02 -22.02
CA ASN A 29 -9.08 7.55 -22.05
C ASN A 29 -9.31 6.23 -22.82
N ASN A 30 -8.41 5.84 -23.72
CA ASN A 30 -8.52 4.64 -24.56
C ASN A 30 -7.46 3.57 -24.24
N SER A 31 -6.73 3.71 -23.11
CA SER A 31 -5.55 2.90 -22.78
C SER A 31 -5.78 1.89 -21.66
N ASN A 32 -7.01 1.78 -21.14
CA ASN A 32 -7.39 0.70 -20.22
C ASN A 32 -7.40 -0.63 -20.99
N TRP A 33 -6.34 -1.42 -20.82
CA TRP A 33 -6.18 -2.67 -21.57
C TRP A 33 -6.45 -3.91 -20.72
N LEU A 34 -6.32 -3.79 -19.39
CA LEU A 34 -6.49 -4.90 -18.48
C LEU A 34 -7.37 -4.49 -17.31
N GLU A 35 -8.44 -5.24 -17.07
CA GLU A 35 -9.31 -5.09 -15.91
C GLU A 35 -9.03 -6.23 -14.93
N PHE A 36 -8.95 -5.91 -13.64
CA PHE A 36 -8.81 -6.84 -12.54
C PHE A 36 -9.75 -6.48 -11.41
N SER A 37 -10.78 -7.31 -11.16
CA SER A 37 -11.68 -7.16 -10.02
C SER A 37 -12.17 -5.71 -9.82
N GLN A 38 -12.64 -5.07 -10.90
CA GLN A 38 -13.12 -3.68 -10.98
C GLN A 38 -12.04 -2.58 -11.00
N MET A 39 -10.76 -2.94 -10.85
CA MET A 39 -9.64 -2.03 -11.09
C MET A 39 -9.22 -2.09 -12.56
N ASN A 40 -9.18 -0.94 -13.22
CA ASN A 40 -8.69 -0.83 -14.59
C ASN A 40 -7.20 -0.49 -14.58
N MET A 41 -6.45 -1.04 -15.52
CA MET A 41 -5.02 -0.79 -15.63
C MET A 41 -4.62 -0.37 -17.04
N CYS A 42 -3.84 0.70 -17.09
CA CYS A 42 -3.35 1.33 -18.31
C CYS A 42 -1.96 0.81 -18.65
N LEU A 43 -1.88 -0.50 -18.96
CA LEU A 43 -0.64 -1.16 -19.32
C LEU A 43 -0.46 -1.18 -20.84
N ASP A 44 0.77 -0.98 -21.31
CA ASP A 44 1.09 -1.19 -22.73
C ASP A 44 1.01 -2.69 -23.06
N LYS A 45 0.00 -3.06 -23.84
CA LYS A 45 -0.22 -4.43 -24.33
C LYS A 45 1.04 -5.06 -24.92
N LYS A 46 1.88 -4.30 -25.64
CA LYS A 46 3.09 -4.84 -26.30
C LYS A 46 4.14 -5.30 -25.30
N GLN A 47 4.07 -4.82 -24.06
CA GLN A 47 4.99 -5.17 -22.98
C GLN A 47 4.46 -6.32 -22.12
N ILE A 48 3.27 -6.85 -22.41
CA ILE A 48 2.67 -7.97 -21.68
C ILE A 48 2.90 -9.25 -22.48
N THR A 49 3.65 -10.17 -21.88
CA THR A 49 4.04 -11.44 -22.52
C THR A 49 3.26 -12.63 -21.99
N SER A 50 2.65 -12.52 -20.80
CA SER A 50 1.82 -13.56 -20.22
C SER A 50 0.74 -12.98 -19.32
N ILE A 51 -0.43 -13.62 -19.32
CA ILE A 51 -1.50 -13.44 -18.33
C ILE A 51 -1.98 -14.83 -17.93
N LYS A 52 -2.03 -15.09 -16.64
CA LYS A 52 -2.49 -16.36 -16.06
C LYS A 52 -3.49 -16.05 -14.95
N VAL A 53 -4.70 -16.57 -15.06
CA VAL A 53 -5.66 -16.54 -13.95
C VAL A 53 -5.23 -17.63 -12.96
N ILE A 54 -5.10 -17.27 -11.68
CA ILE A 54 -4.74 -18.24 -10.63
C ILE A 54 -6.04 -18.82 -10.08
N ASN A 55 -6.06 -20.13 -9.83
CA ASN A 55 -7.24 -20.77 -9.26
C ASN A 55 -7.29 -20.51 -7.75
N SER A 56 -7.99 -19.46 -7.34
CA SER A 56 -8.26 -19.12 -5.94
C SER A 56 -9.72 -18.73 -5.72
N GLU A 57 -10.14 -18.72 -4.46
CA GLU A 57 -11.52 -18.37 -4.07
C GLU A 57 -11.87 -16.91 -4.42
N LEU A 58 -10.90 -16.01 -4.29
CA LEU A 58 -11.02 -14.61 -4.69
C LEU A 58 -10.37 -14.38 -6.07
N PRO A 59 -10.80 -13.37 -6.84
CA PRO A 59 -10.15 -13.00 -8.08
C PRO A 59 -8.64 -12.85 -7.94
N SER A 60 -7.90 -13.51 -8.81
CA SER A 60 -6.44 -13.48 -8.84
C SER A 60 -5.90 -13.69 -10.25
N MET A 61 -4.79 -13.02 -10.54
CA MET A 61 -4.06 -13.24 -11.79
C MET A 61 -2.59 -12.91 -11.62
N SER A 62 -1.74 -13.56 -12.40
CA SER A 62 -0.36 -13.14 -12.61
C SER A 62 -0.19 -12.65 -14.04
N ILE A 63 0.59 -11.58 -14.21
CA ILE A 63 1.01 -11.09 -15.52
C ILE A 63 2.53 -10.99 -15.57
N VAL A 64 3.08 -11.19 -16.76
CA VAL A 64 4.47 -10.79 -17.05
C VAL A 64 4.42 -9.48 -17.83
N TYR A 65 4.85 -8.39 -17.21
CA TYR A 65 4.88 -7.04 -17.80
C TYR A 65 6.31 -6.49 -17.76
N ARG A 66 6.83 -6.04 -18.91
CA ARG A 66 8.23 -5.57 -19.06
C ARG A 66 9.27 -6.58 -18.56
N GLY A 67 8.97 -7.88 -18.69
CA GLY A 67 9.85 -8.97 -18.26
C GLY A 67 9.83 -9.26 -16.75
N LYS A 68 8.91 -8.67 -15.99
CA LYS A 68 8.72 -8.91 -14.55
C LYS A 68 7.36 -9.54 -14.28
N ASP A 69 7.33 -10.48 -13.34
CA ASP A 69 6.11 -11.13 -12.86
C ASP A 69 5.44 -10.29 -11.78
N TYR A 70 4.16 -9.99 -11.98
CA TYR A 70 3.30 -9.33 -11.00
C TYR A 70 2.07 -10.18 -10.73
N THR A 71 1.72 -10.36 -9.47
CA THR A 71 0.56 -11.12 -9.04
C THR A 71 -0.46 -10.21 -8.38
N PHE A 72 -1.63 -10.09 -9.01
CA PHE A 72 -2.76 -9.29 -8.56
C PHE A 72 -3.76 -10.19 -7.83
N LEU A 73 -4.17 -9.78 -6.64
CA LEU A 73 -5.05 -10.55 -5.77
C LEU A 73 -6.12 -9.63 -5.17
N LYS A 74 -7.39 -10.02 -5.24
CA LYS A 74 -8.41 -9.48 -4.35
C LYS A 74 -8.24 -10.14 -2.99
N GLN A 75 -8.36 -9.37 -1.93
CA GLN A 75 -8.08 -9.82 -0.57
C GLN A 75 -9.25 -9.55 0.38
N THR A 76 -9.22 -10.25 1.51
CA THR A 76 -9.97 -9.89 2.72
C THR A 76 -9.01 -9.29 3.76
N PRO A 77 -9.52 -8.60 4.80
CA PRO A 77 -8.67 -8.15 5.90
C PRO A 77 -7.87 -9.27 6.56
N TYR A 78 -8.48 -10.46 6.69
CA TYR A 78 -7.82 -11.64 7.21
C TYR A 78 -6.62 -12.06 6.36
N ASN A 79 -6.72 -12.03 5.03
CA ASN A 79 -5.60 -12.41 4.17
C ASN A 79 -4.47 -11.38 4.18
N VAL A 80 -4.75 -10.11 4.45
CA VAL A 80 -3.74 -9.03 4.45
C VAL A 80 -2.86 -9.09 5.69
N ASN A 81 -3.45 -9.25 6.89
CA ASN A 81 -2.68 -9.23 8.14
C ASN A 81 -3.20 -10.18 9.22
N GLY A 82 -4.00 -11.18 8.87
CA GLY A 82 -4.58 -12.12 9.85
C GLY A 82 -5.50 -11.41 10.85
N ASP A 83 -6.18 -10.34 10.43
CA ASP A 83 -7.00 -9.48 11.29
C ASP A 83 -6.21 -8.76 12.41
N LEU A 84 -4.88 -8.64 12.28
CA LEU A 84 -4.04 -8.01 13.31
C LEU A 84 -4.42 -6.55 13.59
N HIS A 85 -4.93 -5.82 12.60
CA HIS A 85 -5.48 -4.46 12.78
C HIS A 85 -6.56 -4.38 13.88
N LYS A 86 -7.40 -5.42 14.03
CA LYS A 86 -8.45 -5.49 15.05
C LYS A 86 -7.89 -5.56 16.47
N LYS A 87 -6.71 -6.19 16.65
CA LYS A 87 -6.02 -6.22 17.95
C LYS A 87 -5.70 -4.81 18.47
N TYR A 88 -5.43 -3.88 17.55
CA TYR A 88 -5.11 -2.50 17.86
C TYR A 88 -6.33 -1.57 17.80
N ASN A 89 -7.53 -2.11 17.54
CA ASN A 89 -8.76 -1.35 17.33
C ASN A 89 -8.61 -0.27 16.23
N LEU A 90 -7.92 -0.64 15.15
CA LEU A 90 -7.70 0.19 13.97
C LEU A 90 -8.42 -0.40 12.77
N SER A 91 -8.86 0.43 11.85
CA SER A 91 -9.16 0.00 10.48
C SER A 91 -7.88 -0.44 9.76
N LEU A 92 -8.01 -1.13 8.63
CA LEU A 92 -6.84 -1.52 7.82
C LEU A 92 -5.99 -0.32 7.36
N PRO A 93 -6.55 0.78 6.81
CA PRO A 93 -5.77 1.96 6.48
C PRO A 93 -5.05 2.54 7.70
N GLU A 94 -5.74 2.71 8.83
CA GLU A 94 -5.13 3.24 10.06
C GLU A 94 -4.00 2.35 10.57
N TYR A 95 -4.16 1.03 10.47
CA TYR A 95 -3.11 0.07 10.79
C TYR A 95 -1.84 0.32 9.96
N PHE A 96 -1.94 0.41 8.63
CA PHE A 96 -0.77 0.67 7.79
C PHE A 96 -0.19 2.07 7.98
N SER A 97 -1.02 3.11 8.09
CA SER A 97 -0.56 4.47 8.40
C SER A 97 0.18 4.54 9.73
N SER A 98 -0.21 3.73 10.73
CA SER A 98 0.50 3.63 12.01
C SER A 98 1.91 3.05 11.85
N LEU A 99 2.08 2.09 10.92
CA LEU A 99 3.40 1.54 10.59
C LEU A 99 4.30 2.58 9.92
N VAL A 100 3.75 3.38 9.01
CA VAL A 100 4.45 4.48 8.32
C VAL A 100 4.92 5.54 9.30
N LYS A 101 4.08 5.90 10.27
CA LYS A 101 4.38 6.92 11.30
C LYS A 101 5.25 6.40 12.43
N ASN A 102 5.39 5.08 12.56
CA ASN A 102 6.04 4.42 13.70
C ASN A 102 5.45 4.88 15.04
N GLU A 103 4.12 4.81 15.17
CA GLU A 103 3.42 5.35 16.34
C GLU A 103 3.91 4.68 17.63
N SER A 104 4.44 5.50 18.55
CA SER A 104 5.11 5.06 19.77
C SER A 104 4.20 4.35 20.77
N ASP A 105 2.90 4.63 20.69
CA ASP A 105 1.89 4.15 21.64
C ASP A 105 1.40 2.74 21.27
N LEU A 106 1.81 2.22 20.11
CA LEU A 106 1.46 0.90 19.62
C LEU A 106 2.68 -0.05 19.67
N GLU A 107 2.47 -1.29 20.10
CA GLU A 107 3.49 -2.33 20.01
C GLU A 107 3.60 -2.84 18.56
N LEU A 108 4.33 -2.11 17.71
CA LEU A 108 4.45 -2.37 16.27
C LEU A 108 5.45 -3.46 15.90
N SER A 109 6.11 -4.08 16.90
CA SER A 109 7.10 -5.14 16.66
C SER A 109 6.53 -6.37 15.95
N ILE A 110 5.27 -6.73 16.25
CA ILE A 110 4.56 -7.84 15.62
C ILE A 110 4.16 -7.49 14.18
N PRO A 111 3.46 -6.37 13.91
CA PRO A 111 3.19 -5.90 12.55
C PRO A 111 4.43 -5.88 11.64
N TYR A 112 5.55 -5.37 12.14
CA TYR A 112 6.80 -5.33 11.38
C TYR A 112 7.30 -6.73 11.04
N LYS A 113 7.22 -7.69 11.97
CA LYS A 113 7.58 -9.09 11.68
C LYS A 113 6.63 -9.74 10.67
N VAL A 114 5.33 -9.53 10.80
CA VAL A 114 4.31 -10.10 9.90
C VAL A 114 4.55 -9.65 8.46
N HIS A 115 4.94 -8.38 8.28
CA HIS A 115 5.23 -7.82 6.97
C HIS A 115 6.72 -7.86 6.60
N GLU A 116 7.58 -8.55 7.37
CA GLU A 116 9.05 -8.58 7.14
C GLU A 116 9.70 -7.19 7.04
N LEU A 117 9.16 -6.18 7.72
CA LEU A 117 9.65 -4.80 7.72
C LEU A 117 10.71 -4.58 8.81
N LYS A 118 11.72 -3.77 8.50
CA LYS A 118 12.78 -3.34 9.42
C LYS A 118 12.63 -1.90 9.86
N SER A 119 11.99 -1.06 9.05
CA SER A 119 11.89 0.36 9.31
C SER A 119 10.68 0.99 8.62
N PRO A 120 10.18 2.13 9.12
CA PRO A 120 9.06 2.84 8.49
C PRO A 120 9.38 3.30 7.06
N SER A 121 10.66 3.55 6.75
CA SER A 121 11.10 3.98 5.42
C SER A 121 10.94 2.93 4.32
N GLU A 122 10.64 1.69 4.67
CA GLU A 122 10.29 0.63 3.70
C GLU A 122 8.82 0.68 3.28
N ILE A 123 8.04 1.59 3.88
CA ILE A 123 6.63 1.79 3.59
C ILE A 123 6.44 3.17 2.99
N VAL A 124 5.72 3.24 1.88
CA VAL A 124 5.26 4.51 1.31
C VAL A 124 3.75 4.51 1.23
N GLU A 125 3.11 5.54 1.78
CA GLU A 125 1.67 5.77 1.68
C GLU A 125 1.35 6.79 0.59
N TYR A 126 0.37 6.45 -0.25
CA TYR A 126 -0.30 7.36 -1.18
C TYR A 126 -1.79 7.39 -0.85
N ASN A 127 -2.42 8.56 -0.99
CA ASN A 127 -3.86 8.72 -0.80
C ASN A 127 -4.49 9.46 -1.97
N ARG A 128 -5.65 8.99 -2.43
CA ARG A 128 -6.52 9.70 -3.38
C ARG A 128 -7.98 9.32 -3.19
N GLN A 129 -8.84 10.29 -2.91
CA GLN A 129 -10.31 10.14 -2.97
C GLN A 129 -10.84 8.92 -2.20
N GLY A 130 -10.34 8.67 -0.99
CA GLY A 130 -10.75 7.51 -0.18
C GLY A 130 -9.98 6.21 -0.48
N TRP A 131 -9.11 6.20 -1.49
CA TRP A 131 -8.17 5.11 -1.71
C TRP A 131 -6.84 5.39 -1.01
N HIS A 132 -6.35 4.38 -0.28
CA HIS A 132 -5.02 4.35 0.29
C HIS A 132 -4.20 3.27 -0.42
N VAL A 133 -2.97 3.62 -0.79
CA VAL A 133 -2.00 2.68 -1.35
C VAL A 133 -0.76 2.65 -0.50
N TYR A 134 -0.37 1.47 -0.06
CA TYR A 134 0.83 1.23 0.73
C TYR A 134 1.79 0.35 -0.06
N THR A 135 2.96 0.89 -0.42
CA THR A 135 4.03 0.07 -0.98
C THR A 135 4.94 -0.37 0.14
N LEU A 136 5.14 -1.67 0.28
CA LEU A 136 6.15 -2.25 1.16
C LEU A 136 7.24 -2.79 0.23
N VAL A 137 8.34 -2.05 0.13
CA VAL A 137 9.46 -2.35 -0.77
C VAL A 137 10.76 -2.33 0.02
N SER A 138 11.49 -3.44 -0.02
CA SER A 138 12.79 -3.55 0.68
C SER A 138 13.69 -4.54 -0.01
N ASN A 139 14.97 -4.22 -0.06
CA ASN A 139 16.04 -5.10 -0.55
C ASN A 139 16.30 -6.31 0.35
N THR A 140 15.55 -6.49 1.43
CA THR A 140 15.73 -7.59 2.38
C THR A 140 14.49 -8.44 2.63
N ARG A 141 13.38 -8.12 1.96
CA ARG A 141 12.14 -8.89 2.04
C ARG A 141 12.15 -10.00 1.01
N SER A 142 11.43 -11.08 1.31
CA SER A 142 11.24 -12.18 0.37
C SER A 142 10.38 -11.80 -0.83
N PHE A 143 9.57 -10.75 -0.70
CA PHE A 143 8.62 -10.30 -1.71
C PHE A 143 8.20 -8.84 -1.46
N ASP A 144 8.03 -8.06 -2.54
CA ASP A 144 7.52 -6.69 -2.47
C ASP A 144 6.01 -6.68 -2.67
N GLU A 145 5.34 -5.76 -1.97
CA GLU A 145 3.88 -5.73 -1.91
C GLU A 145 3.34 -4.31 -2.11
N ILE A 146 2.20 -4.21 -2.79
CA ILE A 146 1.39 -3.01 -2.88
C ILE A 146 -0.01 -3.36 -2.39
N PHE A 147 -0.45 -2.77 -1.28
CA PHE A 147 -1.82 -2.88 -0.82
C PHE A 147 -2.61 -1.66 -1.29
N ILE A 148 -3.78 -1.87 -1.86
CA ILE A 148 -4.70 -0.83 -2.34
C ILE A 148 -6.02 -1.03 -1.61
N ILE A 149 -6.42 -0.07 -0.78
CA ILE A 149 -7.49 -0.23 0.20
C ILE A 149 -8.41 0.99 0.15
N HIS A 150 -9.71 0.78 0.05
CA HIS A 150 -10.67 1.86 0.21
C HIS A 150 -10.99 2.13 1.69
N SER A 151 -11.08 3.39 2.11
CA SER A 151 -11.23 3.77 3.53
C SER A 151 -12.54 3.30 4.16
N SER A 152 -13.62 3.20 3.38
CA SER A 152 -14.97 2.96 3.89
C SER A 152 -15.59 1.62 3.50
N ASN A 153 -14.90 0.81 2.70
CA ASN A 153 -15.47 -0.43 2.18
C ASN A 153 -14.42 -1.55 2.12
N GLU A 154 -14.59 -2.53 3.01
CA GLU A 154 -13.70 -3.68 3.19
C GLU A 154 -13.77 -4.70 2.03
N GLU A 155 -14.70 -4.55 1.08
CA GLU A 155 -14.72 -5.36 -0.14
C GLU A 155 -13.70 -4.90 -1.19
N TYR A 156 -13.16 -3.69 -1.03
CA TYR A 156 -12.20 -3.07 -1.95
C TYR A 156 -10.79 -3.10 -1.38
N ILE A 157 -10.26 -4.31 -1.30
CA ILE A 157 -8.89 -4.60 -0.86
C ILE A 157 -8.21 -5.38 -1.98
N TYR A 158 -7.18 -4.77 -2.54
CA TYR A 158 -6.35 -5.39 -3.57
C TYR A 158 -4.90 -5.46 -3.11
N HIS A 159 -4.21 -6.49 -3.58
CA HIS A 159 -2.80 -6.71 -3.34
C HIS A 159 -2.11 -6.95 -4.68
N VAL A 160 -1.02 -6.23 -4.93
CA VAL A 160 -0.08 -6.51 -6.01
C VAL A 160 1.23 -6.97 -5.43
N GLY A 161 1.62 -8.18 -5.78
CA GLY A 161 2.84 -8.81 -5.37
C GLY A 161 3.87 -8.92 -6.49
N GLY A 162 5.15 -8.80 -6.18
CA GLY A 162 6.22 -9.06 -7.14
C GLY A 162 7.60 -8.76 -6.57
N GLU A 163 8.57 -8.60 -7.47
CA GLU A 163 9.87 -8.00 -7.17
C GLU A 163 9.93 -6.67 -7.93
N PHE A 164 9.93 -5.56 -7.19
CA PHE A 164 9.95 -4.23 -7.79
C PHE A 164 10.67 -3.21 -6.92
N THR A 165 11.41 -2.33 -7.57
CA THR A 165 11.94 -1.11 -6.94
C THR A 165 10.82 -0.14 -6.58
N THR A 166 11.11 0.82 -5.70
CA THR A 166 10.16 1.90 -5.35
C THR A 166 9.68 2.66 -6.59
N GLN A 167 10.57 2.86 -7.58
CA GLN A 167 10.23 3.53 -8.83
C GLN A 167 9.26 2.71 -9.69
N GLU A 168 9.45 1.39 -9.76
CA GLU A 168 8.55 0.47 -10.47
C GLU A 168 7.19 0.36 -9.77
N ALA A 169 7.17 0.30 -8.43
CA ALA A 169 5.91 0.35 -7.67
C ALA A 169 5.12 1.63 -7.97
N THR A 170 5.82 2.78 -7.96
CA THR A 170 5.21 4.09 -8.28
C THR A 170 4.68 4.13 -9.71
N ASP A 171 5.43 3.58 -10.67
CA ASP A 171 5.04 3.47 -12.08
C ASP A 171 3.85 2.52 -12.30
N LEU A 172 3.72 1.46 -11.49
CA LEU A 172 2.53 0.59 -11.49
C LEU A 172 1.31 1.34 -10.95
N ILE A 173 1.44 2.02 -9.80
CA ILE A 173 0.36 2.79 -9.17
C ILE A 173 -0.15 3.89 -10.12
N SER A 174 0.74 4.55 -10.87
CA SER A 174 0.34 5.57 -11.85
C SER A 174 -0.53 5.04 -13.00
N LYS A 175 -0.51 3.73 -13.24
CA LYS A 175 -1.29 3.03 -14.27
C LYS A 175 -2.61 2.49 -13.74
N LEU A 176 -2.87 2.58 -12.45
CA LEU A 176 -4.13 2.14 -11.86
C LEU A 176 -5.20 3.21 -12.04
N ASN A 177 -6.36 2.76 -12.49
CA ASN A 177 -7.59 3.53 -12.52
C ASN A 177 -8.61 2.81 -11.63
N LEU A 178 -8.80 3.36 -10.43
CA LEU A 178 -9.64 2.80 -9.38
C LEU A 178 -11.09 3.24 -9.56
N PRO A 179 -12.09 2.42 -9.19
CA PRO A 179 -13.48 2.79 -9.34
C PRO A 179 -13.85 3.96 -8.42
N GLU A 180 -14.78 4.78 -8.89
CA GLU A 180 -15.49 5.76 -8.05
C GLU A 180 -16.51 5.00 -7.19
N ILE A 181 -16.47 5.19 -5.87
CA ILE A 181 -17.31 4.49 -4.88
C ILE A 181 -18.16 5.51 -4.12
#